data_AF-A0A1B1AHJ6-F1
#
_entry.id   AF-A0A1B1AHJ6-F1
#
_cell.length_a   1.000
_cell.length_b   1.000
_cell.length_c   1.000
_cell.angle_alpha   90.00
_cell.angle_beta   90.00
_cell.angle_gamma   90.00
#
_symmetry.space_group_name_H-M   'P 1'
#
loop_
_entity.id
_entity.type
_entity.pdbx_description
1 polymer ?
#
loop_
_entity_poly.entity_id
_entity_poly.type
_entity_poly.pdbx_seq_one_letter_code
_entity_poly.pdbx_strand_id
1 'polypeptide(L)'
;MRLLAVAAILAATLIATPALAQSGPGMSTPPTRSIGELSQLSPTHRYWEICLTGAGEEAVRACGRVIGARVSRLHTATAHYFRSVALTSMGRDERALRDLRRAYFSYVDLLFEEEDNALARYGRGLSLIRLGREAEGEEDITRARETSEGRAGEFFEISS
;
A
#
# COMPACT_ATOMS: atom_id res chain seq x y z
N MET A 1 -59.95 -50.62 -22.88
CA MET A 1 -58.73 -50.78 -23.71
C MET A 1 -57.94 -49.48 -23.74
N ARG A 2 -56.85 -49.39 -22.97
CA ARG A 2 -55.73 -48.46 -23.20
C ARG A 2 -54.43 -49.16 -22.75
N LEU A 3 -53.39 -48.91 -23.52
CA LEU A 3 -52.17 -49.71 -23.71
C LEU A 3 -51.14 -49.56 -22.58
N LEU A 4 -50.31 -50.59 -22.48
CA LEU A 4 -49.07 -50.72 -21.70
C LEU A 4 -48.07 -49.59 -21.96
N ALA A 5 -47.32 -49.18 -20.93
CA ALA A 5 -45.93 -48.73 -21.08
C ALA A 5 -45.15 -48.97 -19.78
N VAL A 6 -44.13 -49.81 -19.90
CA VAL A 6 -43.10 -50.13 -18.90
C VAL A 6 -42.07 -49.00 -18.89
N ALA A 7 -41.60 -48.59 -17.71
CA ALA A 7 -40.31 -47.90 -17.59
C ALA A 7 -39.69 -48.17 -16.21
N ALA A 8 -38.68 -49.04 -16.21
CA ALA A 8 -37.73 -49.20 -15.12
C ALA A 8 -36.81 -47.97 -15.07
N ILE A 9 -36.57 -47.41 -13.88
CA ILE A 9 -35.53 -46.39 -13.70
C ILE A 9 -34.64 -46.83 -12.53
N LEU A 10 -33.36 -46.98 -12.87
CA LEU A 10 -32.25 -47.31 -12.00
C LEU A 10 -32.11 -46.30 -10.86
N ALA A 11 -31.98 -46.79 -9.63
CA ALA A 11 -31.53 -45.99 -8.50
C ALA A 11 -30.00 -45.82 -8.60
N ALA A 12 -29.56 -44.62 -9.00
CA ALA A 12 -28.16 -44.22 -9.00
C ALA A 12 -27.65 -44.08 -7.57
N THR A 13 -26.50 -44.67 -7.29
CA THR A 13 -25.76 -44.57 -6.03
C THR A 13 -25.25 -43.14 -5.82
N LEU A 14 -25.69 -42.50 -4.72
CA LEU A 14 -25.12 -41.22 -4.25
C LEU A 14 -23.70 -41.46 -3.73
N ILE A 15 -22.70 -40.93 -4.44
CA ILE A 15 -21.35 -40.74 -3.89
C ILE A 15 -21.36 -39.36 -3.22
N ALA A 16 -21.21 -39.34 -1.90
CA ALA A 16 -21.05 -38.10 -1.14
C ALA A 16 -19.71 -37.44 -1.50
N THR A 17 -19.77 -36.24 -2.05
CA THR A 17 -18.61 -35.34 -2.18
C THR A 17 -18.29 -34.71 -0.83
N PRO A 18 -17.03 -34.70 -0.37
CA PRO A 18 -16.68 -33.92 0.81
C PRO A 18 -16.75 -32.44 0.46
N ALA A 19 -17.60 -31.71 1.19
CA ALA A 19 -17.71 -30.27 1.10
C ALA A 19 -16.36 -29.63 1.44
N LEU A 20 -15.71 -29.04 0.43
CA LEU A 20 -14.67 -28.05 0.66
C LEU A 20 -15.30 -26.91 1.45
N ALA A 21 -14.79 -26.72 2.66
CA ALA A 21 -15.13 -25.61 3.53
C ALA A 21 -14.99 -24.30 2.74
N GLN A 22 -16.11 -23.59 2.57
CA GLN A 22 -16.14 -22.24 2.04
C GLN A 22 -15.44 -21.34 3.04
N SER A 23 -14.23 -20.89 2.69
CA SER A 23 -13.62 -19.71 3.31
C SER A 23 -14.46 -18.49 2.93
N GLY A 24 -15.04 -17.82 3.93
CA GLY A 24 -15.75 -16.55 3.76
C GLY A 24 -14.84 -15.44 3.21
N PRO A 25 -15.37 -14.23 2.95
CA PRO A 25 -14.63 -13.14 2.31
C PRO A 25 -13.58 -12.60 3.30
N GLY A 26 -12.44 -13.26 3.34
CA GLY A 26 -11.23 -12.75 3.96
C GLY A 26 -10.74 -11.59 3.10
N MET A 27 -10.51 -10.44 3.74
CA MET A 27 -9.77 -9.33 3.16
C MET A 27 -8.53 -9.88 2.46
N SER A 28 -8.53 -9.80 1.14
CA SER A 28 -7.41 -10.21 0.31
C SER A 28 -6.18 -9.40 0.72
N THR A 29 -5.10 -10.07 1.09
CA THR A 29 -3.76 -9.48 1.04
C THR A 29 -3.63 -8.73 -0.29
N PRO A 30 -3.21 -7.45 -0.32
CA PRO A 30 -3.04 -6.75 -1.59
C PRO A 30 -2.08 -7.59 -2.44
N PRO A 31 -2.45 -7.96 -3.68
CA PRO A 31 -1.65 -8.90 -4.45
C PRO A 31 -0.29 -8.26 -4.73
N THR A 32 0.77 -8.87 -4.20
CA THR A 32 2.13 -8.58 -4.62
C THR A 32 2.21 -8.95 -6.10
N ARG A 33 2.21 -7.96 -7.00
CA ARG A 33 2.27 -8.20 -8.45
C ARG A 33 3.54 -8.97 -8.79
N SER A 34 3.41 -9.96 -9.66
CA SER A 34 4.56 -10.71 -10.17
C SER A 34 5.50 -9.78 -10.97
N ILE A 35 6.78 -10.16 -11.07
CA ILE A 35 7.75 -9.44 -11.92
C ILE A 35 7.24 -9.29 -13.37
N GLY A 36 6.49 -10.29 -13.87
CA GLY A 36 5.87 -10.25 -15.19
C GLY A 36 4.80 -9.17 -15.33
N GLU A 37 3.94 -8.97 -14.35
CA GLU A 37 2.90 -7.92 -14.37
C GLU A 37 3.51 -6.54 -14.20
N LEU A 38 4.49 -6.40 -13.29
CA LEU A 38 5.26 -5.17 -13.13
C LEU A 38 5.95 -4.76 -14.44
N SER A 39 6.35 -5.73 -15.27
CA SER A 39 7.01 -5.48 -16.56
C SER A 39 6.16 -4.66 -17.54
N GLN A 40 4.83 -4.71 -17.41
CA GLN A 40 3.85 -4.06 -18.30
C GLN A 40 3.45 -2.65 -17.85
N LEU A 41 3.79 -2.26 -16.62
CA LEU A 41 3.52 -0.92 -16.10
C LEU A 41 4.55 0.07 -16.64
N SER A 42 4.17 1.36 -16.71
CA SER A 42 5.14 2.42 -17.01
C SER A 42 6.32 2.33 -16.04
N PRO A 43 7.56 2.65 -16.45
CA PRO A 43 8.72 2.51 -15.56
C PRO A 43 8.53 3.23 -14.23
N THR A 44 7.96 4.44 -14.24
CA THR A 44 7.64 5.22 -13.05
C THR A 44 6.64 4.53 -12.14
N HIS A 45 5.57 3.96 -12.71
CA HIS A 45 4.57 3.20 -11.95
C HIS A 45 5.19 1.98 -11.29
N ARG A 46 6.03 1.23 -12.02
CA ARG A 46 6.78 0.10 -11.44
C ARG A 46 7.65 0.54 -10.28
N TYR A 47 8.44 1.60 -10.45
CA TYR A 47 9.31 2.10 -9.39
C TYR A 47 8.53 2.62 -8.19
N TRP A 48 7.33 3.17 -8.41
CA TRP A 48 6.44 3.58 -7.34
C TRP A 48 5.99 2.39 -6.50
N GLU A 49 5.49 1.33 -7.13
CA GLU A 49 5.06 0.14 -6.38
C GLU A 49 6.21 -0.48 -5.58
N ILE A 50 7.37 -0.69 -6.19
CA ILE A 50 8.55 -1.25 -5.51
C ILE A 50 9.04 -0.32 -4.39
N CYS A 51 8.92 1.00 -4.55
CA CYS A 51 9.30 1.96 -3.51
C CYS A 51 8.43 1.81 -2.26
N LEU A 52 7.12 1.58 -2.43
CA LEU A 52 6.16 1.51 -1.34
C LEU A 52 6.16 0.14 -0.65
N THR A 53 6.30 -0.95 -1.41
CA THR A 53 6.14 -2.32 -0.91
C THR A 53 7.45 -3.09 -0.76
N GLY A 54 8.52 -2.64 -1.40
CA GLY A 54 9.80 -3.33 -1.41
C GLY A 54 10.55 -3.22 -0.09
N ALA A 55 11.66 -3.95 0.01
CA ALA A 55 12.59 -3.88 1.13
C ALA A 55 14.05 -3.70 0.67
N GLY A 56 14.91 -3.29 1.60
CA GLY A 56 16.35 -3.23 1.41
C GLY A 56 16.81 -2.38 0.22
N GLU A 57 17.86 -2.82 -0.47
CA GLU A 57 18.47 -2.08 -1.59
C GLU A 57 17.53 -1.93 -2.79
N GLU A 58 16.57 -2.84 -2.98
CA GLU A 58 15.60 -2.73 -4.07
C GLU A 58 14.66 -1.55 -3.87
N ALA A 59 14.03 -1.43 -2.70
CA ALA A 59 13.20 -0.28 -2.34
C ALA A 59 14.01 1.02 -2.43
N VAL A 60 15.25 1.03 -1.92
CA VAL A 60 16.10 2.23 -1.98
C VAL A 60 16.34 2.69 -3.41
N ARG A 61 16.65 1.77 -4.33
CA ARG A 61 16.81 2.10 -5.75
C ARG A 61 15.51 2.58 -6.37
N ALA A 62 14.41 1.88 -6.13
CA ALA A 62 13.11 2.23 -6.70
C ALA A 62 12.63 3.61 -6.24
N CYS A 63 12.69 3.90 -4.94
CA CYS A 63 12.39 5.24 -4.41
C CYS A 63 13.32 6.29 -4.99
N GLY A 64 14.61 5.97 -5.18
CA GLY A 64 15.56 6.86 -5.86
C GLY A 64 15.13 7.22 -7.30
N ARG A 65 14.54 6.27 -8.03
CA ARG A 65 13.99 6.52 -9.37
C ARG A 65 12.75 7.42 -9.32
N VAL A 66 11.85 7.20 -8.36
CA VAL A 66 10.67 8.06 -8.16
C VAL A 66 11.09 9.51 -7.85
N ILE A 67 12.03 9.68 -6.91
CA ILE A 67 12.58 10.99 -6.53
C ILE A 67 13.21 11.69 -7.75
N GLY A 68 14.00 10.96 -8.55
CA GLY A 68 14.64 11.50 -9.75
C GLY A 68 13.64 11.88 -10.85
N ALA A 69 12.55 11.13 -10.98
CA ALA A 69 11.50 11.39 -11.96
C ALA A 69 10.64 12.62 -11.63
N ARG A 70 10.60 13.05 -10.35
CA ARG A 70 9.86 14.24 -9.89
C ARG A 70 8.40 14.28 -10.37
N VAL A 71 7.71 13.13 -10.29
CA VAL A 71 6.32 12.96 -10.76
C VAL A 71 5.38 14.00 -10.16
N SER A 72 5.47 14.18 -8.83
CA SER A 72 4.88 15.30 -8.12
C SER A 72 5.66 15.53 -6.82
N ARG A 73 5.41 16.67 -6.16
CA ARG A 73 5.97 16.95 -4.83
C ARG A 73 5.52 15.92 -3.79
N LEU A 74 4.25 15.51 -3.84
CA LEU A 74 3.72 14.46 -2.98
C LEU A 74 4.44 13.12 -3.20
N HIS A 75 4.56 12.65 -4.44
CA HIS A 75 5.30 11.40 -4.74
C HIS A 75 6.77 11.49 -4.31
N THR A 76 7.40 12.66 -4.47
CA THR A 76 8.80 12.88 -4.08
C THR A 76 8.95 12.83 -2.55
N ALA A 77 8.07 13.50 -1.80
CA ALA A 77 8.04 13.47 -0.34
C ALA A 77 7.82 12.03 0.18
N THR A 78 6.84 11.34 -0.38
CA THR A 78 6.51 9.96 -0.02
C THR A 78 7.64 8.99 -0.36
N ALA A 79 8.30 9.15 -1.51
CA ALA A 79 9.46 8.32 -1.83
C ALA A 79 10.65 8.58 -0.90
N HIS A 80 10.85 9.80 -0.41
CA HIS A 80 11.81 10.06 0.65
C HIS A 80 11.42 9.35 1.96
N TYR A 81 10.13 9.37 2.35
CA TYR A 81 9.64 8.65 3.51
C TYR A 81 9.92 7.14 3.40
N PHE A 82 9.45 6.47 2.34
CA PHE A 82 9.64 5.02 2.20
C PHE A 82 11.11 4.62 2.02
N ARG A 83 11.92 5.45 1.36
CA ARG A 83 13.37 5.21 1.30
C ARG A 83 14.01 5.28 2.68
N SER A 84 13.56 6.18 3.55
CA SER A 84 14.03 6.22 4.93
C SER A 84 13.71 4.93 5.68
N VAL A 85 12.50 4.38 5.51
CA VAL A 85 12.09 3.11 6.12
C VAL A 85 12.99 1.96 5.66
N ALA A 86 13.24 1.84 4.34
CA ALA A 86 14.12 0.83 3.79
C ALA A 86 15.59 1.01 4.22
N LEU A 87 16.06 2.24 4.39
CA LEU A 87 17.41 2.52 4.89
C LEU A 87 17.56 2.13 6.37
N THR A 88 16.56 2.43 7.21
CA THR A 88 16.55 2.02 8.62
C THR A 88 16.55 0.51 8.77
N SER A 89 15.78 -0.23 7.96
CA SER A 89 15.79 -1.70 8.03
C SER A 89 17.14 -2.33 7.64
N MET A 90 18.02 -1.56 6.97
CA MET A 90 19.40 -1.95 6.65
C MET A 90 20.44 -1.37 7.63
N GLY A 91 20.03 -0.71 8.71
CA GLY A 91 20.93 -0.07 9.68
C GLY A 91 21.67 1.16 9.12
N ARG A 92 21.15 1.80 8.06
CA ARG A 92 21.73 3.01 7.45
C ARG A 92 21.12 4.28 8.02
N ASP A 93 21.18 4.42 9.34
CA ASP A 93 20.38 5.38 10.11
C ASP A 93 20.65 6.84 9.74
N GLU A 94 21.89 7.24 9.48
CA GLU A 94 22.20 8.62 9.10
C GLU A 94 21.57 9.00 7.75
N ARG A 95 21.57 8.07 6.79
CA ARG A 95 20.94 8.29 5.48
C ARG A 95 19.42 8.28 5.63
N ALA A 96 18.88 7.36 6.43
CA ALA A 96 17.47 7.30 6.73
C ALA A 96 16.96 8.61 7.35
N LEU A 97 17.67 9.15 8.35
CA LEU A 97 17.30 10.39 9.02
C LEU A 97 17.29 11.59 8.07
N ARG A 98 18.22 11.65 7.11
CA ARG A 98 18.22 12.71 6.08
C ARG A 98 17.00 12.63 5.17
N ASP A 99 16.65 11.43 4.74
CA ASP A 99 15.46 11.21 3.90
C ASP A 99 14.17 11.50 4.67
N LEU A 100 14.09 11.05 5.93
CA LEU A 100 12.94 11.30 6.80
C LEU A 100 12.71 12.79 7.04
N ARG A 101 13.78 13.55 7.33
CA ARG A 101 13.69 15.01 7.47
C ARG A 101 13.24 15.69 6.19
N ARG A 102 13.72 15.21 5.03
CA ARG A 102 13.30 15.76 3.74
C ARG A 102 11.84 15.49 3.45
N ALA A 103 11.34 14.30 3.78
CA ALA A 103 9.91 13.98 3.69
C ALA A 103 9.09 14.94 4.58
N TYR A 104 9.45 15.06 5.86
CA TYR A 104 8.79 15.97 6.81
C TYR A 104 8.67 17.40 6.27
N PHE A 105 9.78 18.03 5.89
CA PHE A 105 9.75 19.41 5.38
C PHE A 105 8.97 19.53 4.07
N SER A 106 9.05 18.54 3.19
CA SER A 106 8.26 18.57 1.95
C SER A 106 6.75 18.52 2.22
N TYR A 107 6.31 17.76 3.23
CA TYR A 107 4.91 17.74 3.65
C TYR A 107 4.50 19.04 4.35
N VAL A 108 5.38 19.65 5.14
CA VAL A 108 5.16 20.99 5.70
C VAL A 108 4.92 22.01 4.59
N ASP A 109 5.76 22.01 3.55
CA ASP A 109 5.61 22.94 2.43
C ASP A 109 4.30 22.70 1.66
N LEU A 110 3.91 21.43 1.46
CA LEU A 110 2.63 21.09 0.82
C LEU A 110 1.43 21.60 1.63
N LEU A 111 1.48 21.48 2.95
CA LEU A 111 0.41 21.97 3.84
C LEU A 111 0.37 23.49 3.97
N PHE A 112 1.50 24.17 3.74
CA PHE A 112 1.54 25.62 3.66
C PHE A 112 0.81 26.13 2.40
N GLU A 113 0.87 25.37 1.31
CA GLU A 113 0.20 25.70 0.04
C GLU A 113 -1.28 25.29 0.02
N GLU A 114 -1.58 24.13 0.60
CA GLU A 114 -2.92 23.55 0.66
C GLU A 114 -3.14 22.95 2.05
N GLU A 115 -3.71 23.76 2.95
CA GLU A 115 -3.92 23.37 4.35
C GLU A 115 -4.77 22.10 4.47
N ASP A 116 -5.77 21.90 3.61
CA ASP A 116 -6.66 20.74 3.66
C ASP A 116 -6.12 19.49 2.97
N ASN A 117 -4.84 19.48 2.57
CA ASN A 117 -4.23 18.33 1.91
C ASN A 117 -4.08 17.13 2.88
N ALA A 118 -5.08 16.25 2.89
CA ALA A 118 -5.10 15.10 3.78
C ALA A 118 -3.93 14.12 3.58
N LEU A 119 -3.45 13.94 2.33
CA LEU A 119 -2.31 13.07 2.04
C LEU A 119 -1.00 13.63 2.59
N ALA A 120 -0.78 14.93 2.42
CA ALA A 120 0.38 15.60 2.98
C ALA A 120 0.35 15.60 4.51
N ARG A 121 -0.83 15.82 5.11
CA ARG A 121 -1.01 15.75 6.56
C ARG A 121 -0.71 14.34 7.10
N TYR A 122 -1.22 13.30 6.46
CA TYR A 122 -0.93 11.91 6.84
C TYR A 122 0.57 11.60 6.75
N GLY A 123 1.21 11.97 5.64
CA GLY A 123 2.65 11.79 5.44
C GLY A 123 3.52 12.56 6.44
N ARG A 124 3.09 13.79 6.82
CA ARG A 124 3.73 14.56 7.91
C ARG A 124 3.60 13.81 9.23
N GLY A 125 2.42 13.28 9.56
CA GLY A 125 2.18 12.52 10.77
C GLY A 125 3.06 11.27 10.88
N LEU A 126 3.16 10.47 9.82
CA LEU A 126 4.09 9.33 9.76
C LEU A 126 5.55 9.76 9.97
N SER A 127 5.93 10.90 9.41
CA SER A 127 7.29 11.43 9.56
C SER A 127 7.56 11.91 10.99
N LEU A 128 6.58 12.57 11.62
CA LEU A 128 6.65 13.05 13.01
C LEU A 128 6.84 11.89 13.99
N ILE A 129 6.04 10.83 13.86
CA ILE A 129 6.15 9.63 14.71
C ILE A 129 7.55 9.04 14.62
N ARG A 130 8.10 8.85 13.41
CA ARG A 130 9.46 8.33 13.22
C ARG A 130 10.57 9.27 13.69
N LEU A 131 10.30 10.57 13.79
CA LEU A 131 11.20 11.56 14.38
C LEU A 131 11.06 11.66 15.90
N GLY A 132 10.20 10.85 16.54
CA GLY A 132 9.99 10.84 17.98
C GLY A 132 8.96 11.85 18.50
N ARG A 133 8.18 12.47 17.61
CA ARG A 133 7.10 13.43 17.93
C ARG A 133 5.74 12.74 17.81
N GLU A 134 5.54 11.70 18.60
CA GLU A 134 4.40 10.77 18.49
C GLU A 134 3.05 11.46 18.60
N ALA A 135 2.82 12.25 19.67
CA ALA A 135 1.54 12.91 19.89
C ALA A 135 1.13 13.84 18.74
N GLU A 136 2.06 14.63 18.21
CA GLU A 136 1.81 15.53 17.07
C GLU A 136 1.53 14.75 15.79
N GLY A 137 2.21 13.61 15.60
CA GLY A 137 1.99 12.78 14.42
C GLY A 137 0.66 12.03 14.44
N GLU A 138 0.22 11.58 15.61
CA GLU A 138 -1.11 10.96 15.80
C GLU A 138 -2.24 11.98 15.61
N GLU A 139 -2.05 13.24 16.04
CA GLU A 139 -3.00 14.32 15.76
C GLU A 139 -3.15 14.54 14.24
N ASP A 140 -2.02 14.61 13.52
CA ASP A 140 -2.01 14.75 12.07
C ASP A 140 -2.71 13.61 11.35
N ILE A 141 -2.40 12.36 11.73
CA ILE A 141 -3.01 11.16 11.14
C ILE A 141 -4.52 11.14 11.40
N THR A 142 -4.95 11.45 12.62
CA THR A 142 -6.37 11.53 12.98
C THR A 142 -7.09 12.53 12.10
N ARG A 143 -6.58 13.78 12.03
CA ARG A 143 -7.21 14.83 11.21
C ARG A 143 -7.20 14.49 9.73
N ALA A 144 -6.11 13.90 9.22
CA ALA A 144 -6.04 13.45 7.83
C ALA A 144 -7.10 12.38 7.51
N ARG A 145 -7.32 11.42 8.41
CA ARG A 145 -8.35 10.39 8.26
C ARG A 145 -9.75 11.00 8.31
N GLU A 146 -10.02 11.92 9.23
CA GLU A 146 -11.31 12.62 9.31
C GLU A 146 -11.62 13.38 8.01
N THR A 147 -10.70 14.23 7.54
CA THR A 147 -10.91 15.03 6.32
C THR A 147 -11.03 14.18 5.04
N SER A 148 -10.40 13.00 5.00
CA SER A 148 -10.39 12.14 3.82
C SER A 148 -11.41 10.99 3.88
N GLU A 149 -12.18 10.88 4.97
CA GLU A 149 -13.02 9.71 5.27
C GLU A 149 -12.20 8.39 5.27
N GLY A 150 -11.00 8.44 5.85
CA GLY A 150 -10.09 7.30 5.99
C GLY A 150 -9.15 7.08 4.80
N ARG A 151 -9.47 7.61 3.61
CA ARG A 151 -8.74 7.32 2.36
C ARG A 151 -7.29 7.78 2.34
N ALA A 152 -6.91 8.75 3.18
CA ALA A 152 -5.52 9.22 3.21
C ALA A 152 -4.55 8.12 3.64
N GLY A 153 -4.96 7.20 4.52
CA GLY A 153 -4.13 6.08 4.95
C GLY A 153 -3.86 5.08 3.83
N GLU A 154 -4.85 4.81 2.98
CA GLU A 154 -4.76 3.85 1.87
C GLU A 154 -3.61 4.17 0.91
N PHE A 155 -3.27 5.45 0.73
CA PHE A 155 -2.16 5.88 -0.11
C PHE A 155 -0.78 5.43 0.43
N PHE A 156 -0.66 5.27 1.74
CA PHE A 156 0.56 4.86 2.43
C PHE A 156 0.53 3.38 2.84
N GLU A 157 -0.64 2.76 2.92
CA GLU A 157 -0.87 1.39 3.35
C GLU A 157 -0.85 0.38 2.18
N ILE A 158 -0.08 0.63 1.13
CA ILE A 158 0.16 -0.41 0.13
C ILE A 158 1.05 -1.49 0.78
N SER A 159 0.37 -2.50 1.35
CA SER A 159 0.86 -3.76 1.95
C SER A 159 1.28 -3.74 3.43
N SER A 160 0.31 -3.97 4.33
CA SER A 160 0.50 -4.88 5.47
C SER A 160 -0.11 -6.24 5.15
#